data_AF-A0A7J9RJ31-F1
#
_entry.id   AF-A0A7J9RJ31-F1
#
_cell.length_a   1.000
_cell.length_b   1.000
_cell.length_c   1.000
_cell.angle_alpha   90.00
_cell.angle_beta   90.00
_cell.angle_gamma   90.00
#
_symmetry.space_group_name_H-M   'P 1'
#
loop_
_entity.id
_entity.type
_entity.pdbx_description
1 polymer ?
#
loop_
_entity_poly.entity_id
_entity_poly.type
_entity_poly.pdbx_seq_one_letter_code
_entity_poly.pdbx_strand_id
1 'polypeptide(L)'
;MNDAIDGVNGGGPTSIGTYLSVLFPTGLFLIFLALPRQEWTKPDEPLPPGTLWASIVLAGGLGALLVHLPGLVLSLLPISTSIGHVGSVVMLLWFVFMCAVTLQRGSPFESDFIGSFIHGRTTESFQSWRPKEDMQRDVFLGVFIGWLSWLADPGLIAQGIGAALLNGGMGILIGTLMLMANVLIAGVAILVLRFIASWGGPFSNIFGRVGADTFARFMGLVLLPISLWATTNGVLTLMSIGVL
;
A
#
# COMPACT_ATOMS: atom_id res chain seq x y z
N MET A 1 27.01 13.21 20.13
CA MET A 1 27.23 11.78 20.46
C MET A 1 26.12 11.21 21.34
N ASN A 2 25.45 12.02 22.17
CA ASN A 2 24.27 11.60 22.93
C ASN A 2 22.99 11.49 22.06
N ASP A 3 22.80 12.35 21.05
CA ASP A 3 21.61 12.28 20.16
C ASP A 3 21.51 10.99 19.33
N ALA A 4 22.65 10.35 19.03
CA ALA A 4 22.69 9.08 18.30
C ALA A 4 22.32 7.88 19.19
N ILE A 5 22.42 8.03 20.51
CA ILE A 5 22.11 7.00 21.50
C ILE A 5 20.63 7.10 21.91
N ASP A 6 20.07 8.31 21.96
CA ASP A 6 18.64 8.51 22.27
C ASP A 6 17.70 8.07 21.12
N GLY A 7 18.20 8.00 19.88
CA GLY A 7 17.47 7.42 18.74
C GLY A 7 17.35 5.89 18.77
N VAL A 8 18.09 5.17 19.62
CA VAL A 8 18.08 3.70 19.69
C VAL A 8 16.97 3.17 20.61
N ASN A 9 16.47 3.98 21.55
CA ASN A 9 15.42 3.56 22.49
C ASN A 9 14.00 3.53 21.86
N GLY A 10 13.84 4.08 20.66
CA GLY A 10 12.53 4.27 20.00
C GLY A 10 12.25 3.31 18.84
N GLY A 11 12.85 2.12 18.78
CA GLY A 11 12.70 1.24 17.63
C GLY A 11 13.46 1.78 16.40
N GLY A 12 14.18 0.90 15.70
CA GLY A 12 14.98 1.35 14.56
C GLY A 12 14.15 2.08 13.50
N PRO A 13 14.80 2.90 12.64
CA PRO A 13 14.15 3.72 11.61
C PRO A 13 13.19 2.94 10.68
N THR A 14 13.37 1.63 10.56
CA THR A 14 12.45 0.69 9.90
C THR A 14 11.31 0.24 10.83
N SER A 15 10.64 1.18 11.49
CA SER A 15 9.60 0.85 12.47
C SER A 15 8.26 0.52 11.80
N ILE A 16 7.52 -0.40 12.41
CA ILE A 16 6.10 -0.69 12.11
C ILE A 16 5.25 0.58 12.11
N GLY A 17 5.65 1.59 12.89
CA GLY A 17 4.98 2.88 13.00
C GLY A 17 5.01 3.72 11.73
N THR A 18 5.87 3.40 10.74
CA THR A 18 5.96 4.18 9.50
C THR A 18 4.67 4.14 8.69
N TYR A 19 3.95 3.01 8.68
CA TYR A 19 2.63 2.96 8.03
C TYR A 19 1.61 3.88 8.71
N LEU A 20 1.65 4.00 10.04
CA LEU A 20 0.77 4.87 10.82
C LEU A 20 1.19 6.35 10.74
N SER A 21 2.50 6.63 10.67
CA SER A 21 3.03 7.98 10.52
C SER A 21 2.81 8.54 9.12
N VAL A 22 2.80 7.69 8.08
CA VAL A 22 2.43 8.05 6.70
C VAL A 22 0.91 8.21 6.58
N LEU A 23 0.13 7.46 7.36
CA LEU A 23 -1.34 7.54 7.38
C LEU A 23 -1.88 8.94 7.69
N PHE A 24 -1.22 9.71 8.58
CA PHE A 24 -1.74 11.00 9.01
C PHE A 24 -1.48 12.16 8.01
N PRO A 25 -0.27 12.34 7.45
CA PRO A 25 0.01 13.39 6.47
C PRO A 25 -0.46 13.04 5.06
N THR A 26 -0.33 11.78 4.65
CA THR A 26 -0.65 11.34 3.28
C THR A 26 -1.89 10.45 3.19
N GLY A 27 -2.37 9.84 4.28
CA GLY A 27 -3.65 9.12 4.25
C GLY A 27 -4.89 10.02 4.21
N LEU A 28 -4.76 11.33 4.48
CA LEU A 28 -5.88 12.29 4.41
C LEU A 28 -6.56 12.32 3.02
N PHE A 29 -5.80 12.18 1.94
CA PHE A 29 -6.40 12.08 0.60
C PHE A 29 -7.02 10.69 0.35
N LEU A 30 -6.46 9.64 0.95
CA LEU A 30 -7.01 8.29 0.88
C LEU A 30 -8.36 8.18 1.58
N ILE A 31 -8.67 9.04 2.55
CA ILE A 31 -9.99 9.10 3.20
C ILE A 31 -11.10 9.32 2.18
N PHE A 32 -10.91 10.24 1.22
CA PHE A 32 -11.93 10.51 0.18
C PHE A 32 -12.20 9.29 -0.70
N LEU A 33 -11.17 8.47 -0.93
CA LEU A 33 -11.31 7.24 -1.68
C LEU A 33 -11.84 6.07 -0.82
N ALA A 34 -11.58 6.11 0.49
CA ALA A 34 -12.08 5.15 1.47
C ALA A 34 -13.57 5.37 1.82
N LEU A 35 -14.20 6.42 1.30
CA LEU A 35 -15.62 6.70 1.52
C LEU A 35 -16.50 5.51 1.09
N PRO A 36 -17.46 5.10 1.93
CA PRO A 36 -18.40 4.02 1.62
C PRO A 36 -19.28 4.37 0.42
N ARG A 37 -19.57 3.40 -0.45
CA ARG A 37 -20.50 3.56 -1.59
C ARG A 37 -21.90 3.08 -1.26
N GLN A 38 -22.02 2.06 -0.43
CA GLN A 38 -23.29 1.48 -0.07
C GLN A 38 -23.51 1.62 1.43
N GLU A 39 -24.78 1.76 1.81
CA GLU A 39 -25.14 1.59 3.20
C GLU A 39 -24.85 0.15 3.61
N TRP A 40 -24.44 -0.04 4.85
CA TRP A 40 -24.18 -1.38 5.35
C TRP A 40 -25.47 -2.18 5.37
N THR A 41 -25.52 -3.25 4.57
CA THR A 41 -26.62 -4.21 4.56
C THR A 41 -26.20 -5.46 5.32
N LYS A 42 -27.16 -6.09 6.01
CA LYS A 42 -26.91 -7.37 6.68
C LYS A 42 -26.73 -8.46 5.61
N PRO A 43 -25.76 -9.38 5.77
CA PRO A 43 -25.65 -10.56 4.93
C PRO A 43 -26.95 -11.38 4.92
N ASP A 44 -27.37 -11.84 3.74
CA ASP A 44 -28.54 -12.72 3.59
C ASP A 44 -28.32 -14.08 4.25
N GLU A 45 -27.08 -14.58 4.17
CA GLU A 45 -26.62 -15.77 4.87
C GLU A 45 -25.69 -15.39 6.03
N PRO A 46 -25.75 -16.12 7.17
CA PRO A 46 -24.93 -15.81 8.33
C PRO A 46 -23.43 -16.02 8.04
N LEU A 47 -22.75 -14.92 7.73
CA LEU A 47 -21.29 -14.86 7.64
C LEU A 47 -20.67 -14.73 9.04
N PRO A 48 -19.45 -15.29 9.26
CA PRO A 48 -18.73 -15.10 10.52
C PRO A 48 -18.56 -13.62 10.88
N PRO A 49 -18.70 -13.23 12.16
CA PRO A 49 -18.48 -11.86 12.57
C PRO A 49 -17.03 -11.45 12.26
N GLY A 50 -16.86 -10.26 11.67
CA GLY A 50 -15.55 -9.74 11.29
C GLY A 50 -15.07 -10.10 9.88
N THR A 51 -15.83 -10.88 9.09
CA THR A 51 -15.45 -11.23 7.71
C THR A 51 -15.21 -9.99 6.82
N LEU A 52 -15.97 -8.91 7.03
CA LEU A 52 -15.76 -7.64 6.32
C LEU A 52 -14.43 -6.98 6.69
N TRP A 53 -14.09 -6.95 7.97
CA TRP A 53 -12.85 -6.33 8.45
C TRP A 53 -11.64 -7.16 8.02
N ALA A 54 -11.72 -8.48 8.14
CA ALA A 54 -10.69 -9.39 7.68
C ALA A 54 -10.44 -9.23 6.17
N SER A 55 -11.50 -9.12 5.36
CA SER A 55 -11.34 -8.89 3.92
C SER A 55 -10.73 -7.53 3.58
N ILE A 56 -11.07 -6.46 4.32
CA ILE A 56 -10.42 -5.15 4.15
C ILE A 56 -8.92 -5.25 4.47
N VAL A 57 -8.58 -5.86 5.60
CA VAL A 57 -7.19 -6.02 6.05
C VAL A 57 -6.40 -6.86 5.06
N LEU A 58 -6.95 -7.97 4.57
CA LEU A 58 -6.30 -8.82 3.59
C LEU A 58 -6.12 -8.11 2.24
N ALA A 59 -7.17 -7.49 1.70
CA ALA A 59 -7.10 -6.82 0.41
C ALA A 59 -6.17 -5.60 0.44
N GLY A 60 -6.28 -4.76 1.47
CA GLY A 60 -5.39 -3.62 1.70
C GLY A 60 -3.94 -4.04 1.94
N GLY A 61 -3.74 -5.08 2.76
CA GLY A 61 -2.40 -5.63 3.02
C GLY A 61 -1.75 -6.19 1.76
N LEU A 62 -2.49 -6.96 0.94
CA LEU A 62 -1.99 -7.50 -0.33
C LEU A 62 -1.69 -6.40 -1.36
N GLY A 63 -2.50 -5.33 -1.37
CA GLY A 63 -2.21 -4.14 -2.17
C GLY A 63 -0.89 -3.48 -1.78
N ALA A 64 -0.62 -3.33 -0.47
CA ALA A 64 0.65 -2.78 0.00
C ALA A 64 1.83 -3.72 -0.27
N LEU A 65 1.62 -5.03 -0.10
CA LEU A 65 2.62 -6.06 -0.38
C LEU A 65 3.07 -6.01 -1.84
N LEU A 66 2.15 -5.83 -2.78
CA LEU A 66 2.45 -5.73 -4.21
C LEU A 66 3.56 -4.73 -4.50
N VAL A 67 3.52 -3.56 -3.85
CA VAL A 67 4.48 -2.48 -4.08
C VAL A 67 5.84 -2.80 -3.46
N HIS A 68 5.84 -3.38 -2.27
CA HIS A 68 7.08 -3.68 -1.55
C HIS A 68 7.77 -4.96 -2.04
N LEU A 69 7.04 -5.85 -2.71
CA LEU A 69 7.55 -7.16 -3.14
C LEU A 69 8.73 -7.05 -4.13
N PRO A 70 8.69 -6.21 -5.18
CA PRO A 70 9.86 -6.03 -6.05
C PRO A 70 11.10 -5.53 -5.29
N GLY A 71 10.94 -4.58 -4.38
CA GLY A 71 12.04 -4.07 -3.54
C GLY A 71 12.62 -5.15 -2.64
N LEU A 72 11.76 -5.98 -2.03
CA LEU A 72 12.17 -7.12 -1.22
C LEU A 72 12.93 -8.15 -2.08
N VAL A 73 12.42 -8.52 -3.25
CA VAL A 73 13.09 -9.47 -4.15
C VAL A 73 14.47 -8.95 -4.54
N LEU A 74 14.60 -7.68 -4.93
CA LEU A 74 15.89 -7.07 -5.25
C LEU A 74 16.87 -7.13 -4.07
N SER A 75 16.39 -6.95 -2.84
CA SER A 75 17.23 -7.02 -1.63
C SER A 75 17.78 -8.42 -1.31
N LEU A 76 17.10 -9.47 -1.79
CA LEU A 76 17.48 -10.87 -1.55
C LEU A 76 18.46 -11.40 -2.60
N LEU A 77 18.54 -10.75 -3.76
CA LEU A 77 19.45 -11.16 -4.82
C LEU A 77 20.88 -10.66 -4.50
N PRO A 78 21.93 -11.47 -4.78
CA PRO A 78 23.32 -11.06 -4.61
C PRO A 78 23.75 -10.15 -5.77
N ILE A 79 23.06 -9.02 -5.93
CA ILE A 79 23.29 -8.03 -6.99
C ILE A 79 24.12 -6.86 -6.46
N SER A 80 24.85 -6.20 -7.35
CA SER A 80 25.63 -5.02 -6.97
C SER A 80 24.71 -3.87 -6.56
N THR A 81 25.22 -3.00 -5.69
CA THR A 81 24.51 -1.78 -5.23
C THR A 81 24.09 -0.89 -6.41
N SER A 82 24.90 -0.83 -7.48
CA SER A 82 24.56 -0.13 -8.73
C SER A 82 23.27 -0.64 -9.38
N ILE A 83 23.09 -1.97 -9.45
CA ILE A 83 21.85 -2.58 -9.99
C ILE A 83 20.67 -2.29 -9.04
N GLY A 84 20.90 -2.26 -7.72
CA GLY A 84 19.91 -1.85 -6.74
C GLY A 84 19.38 -0.42 -6.99
N HIS A 85 20.28 0.53 -7.26
CA HIS A 85 19.90 1.90 -7.59
C HIS A 85 19.12 2.00 -8.91
N VAL A 86 19.48 1.22 -9.93
CA VAL A 86 18.69 1.12 -11.17
C VAL A 86 17.29 0.58 -10.87
N GLY A 87 17.20 -0.45 -10.02
CA GLY A 87 15.92 -0.98 -9.54
C GLY A 87 15.04 0.07 -8.85
N SER A 88 15.63 0.96 -8.05
CA SER A 88 14.90 2.08 -7.43
C SER A 88 14.33 3.06 -8.46
N VAL A 89 15.05 3.33 -9.56
CA VAL A 89 14.53 4.18 -10.65
C VAL A 89 13.43 3.46 -11.43
N VAL A 90 13.56 2.15 -11.67
CA VAL A 90 12.49 1.34 -12.28
C VAL A 90 11.22 1.37 -11.42
N MET A 91 11.35 1.27 -10.09
CA MET A 91 10.24 1.43 -9.16
C MET A 91 9.57 2.80 -9.28
N LEU A 92 10.35 3.88 -9.37
CA LEU A 92 9.81 5.24 -9.57
C LEU A 92 9.10 5.39 -10.92
N LEU A 93 9.64 4.81 -12.00
CA LEU A 93 8.98 4.76 -13.30
C LEU A 93 7.66 3.98 -13.25
N TRP A 94 7.62 2.86 -12.50
CA TRP A 94 6.38 2.13 -12.29
C TRP A 94 5.36 2.95 -11.50
N PHE A 95 5.80 3.74 -10.51
CA PHE A 95 4.94 4.66 -9.79
C PHE A 95 4.36 5.76 -10.70
N VAL A 96 5.18 6.34 -11.60
CA VAL A 96 4.72 7.29 -12.63
C VAL A 96 3.65 6.65 -13.51
N PHE A 97 3.91 5.44 -13.99
CA PHE A 97 2.95 4.68 -14.80
C PHE A 97 1.63 4.47 -14.04
N MET A 98 1.68 4.00 -12.79
CA MET A 98 0.49 3.82 -11.96
C MET A 98 -0.29 5.13 -11.76
N CYS A 99 0.38 6.25 -11.52
CA CYS A 99 -0.27 7.55 -11.37
C CYS A 99 -0.96 8.00 -12.68
N ALA A 100 -0.29 7.81 -13.83
CA ALA A 100 -0.83 8.14 -15.14
C ALA A 100 -2.06 7.28 -15.50
N VAL A 101 -2.00 5.97 -15.24
CA VAL A 101 -3.15 5.06 -15.43
C VAL A 101 -4.30 5.43 -14.51
N THR A 102 -4.01 5.73 -13.24
CA THR A 102 -5.03 6.12 -12.26
C THR A 102 -5.72 7.43 -12.67
N LEU A 103 -4.97 8.39 -13.21
CA LEU A 103 -5.51 9.64 -13.76
C LEU A 103 -6.48 9.39 -14.94
N GLN A 104 -6.15 8.45 -15.83
CA GLN A 104 -6.95 8.17 -17.02
C GLN A 104 -8.18 7.30 -16.72
N ARG A 105 -7.99 6.23 -15.94
CA ARG A 105 -8.98 5.17 -15.75
C ARG A 105 -9.74 5.27 -14.44
N GLY A 106 -9.16 5.90 -13.41
CA GLY A 106 -9.70 5.92 -12.04
C GLY A 106 -9.27 4.72 -11.19
N SER A 107 -8.57 3.72 -11.75
CA SER A 107 -7.92 2.64 -11.01
C SER A 107 -6.67 2.13 -11.74
N PRO A 108 -5.58 1.77 -11.01
CA PRO A 108 -4.47 1.02 -11.59
C PRO A 108 -4.92 -0.40 -11.94
N PHE A 109 -4.31 -0.96 -12.99
CA PHE A 109 -4.65 -2.30 -13.49
C PHE A 109 -4.42 -3.37 -12.42
N GLU A 110 -3.38 -3.19 -11.61
CA GLU A 110 -2.94 -4.12 -10.59
C GLU A 110 -3.96 -4.24 -9.46
N SER A 111 -4.59 -3.12 -9.04
CA SER A 111 -5.62 -3.17 -8.00
C SER A 111 -6.89 -3.85 -8.48
N ASP A 112 -7.28 -3.60 -9.73
CA ASP A 112 -8.45 -4.26 -10.33
C ASP A 112 -8.23 -5.77 -10.41
N PHE A 113 -7.04 -6.18 -10.84
CA PHE A 113 -6.69 -7.59 -11.03
C PHE A 113 -6.67 -8.33 -9.70
N ILE A 114 -5.91 -7.85 -8.71
CA ILE A 114 -5.79 -8.49 -7.39
C ILE A 114 -7.14 -8.48 -6.67
N GLY A 115 -7.90 -7.38 -6.72
CA GLY A 115 -9.23 -7.31 -6.11
C GLY A 115 -10.21 -8.30 -6.74
N SER A 116 -10.17 -8.45 -8.07
CA SER A 116 -10.95 -9.48 -8.78
C SER A 116 -10.55 -10.89 -8.39
N PHE A 117 -9.24 -11.13 -8.26
CA PHE A 117 -8.69 -12.43 -7.90
C PHE A 117 -9.08 -12.84 -6.48
N ILE A 118 -8.95 -11.93 -5.51
CA ILE A 118 -9.37 -12.17 -4.12
C ILE A 118 -10.88 -12.44 -4.07
N HIS A 119 -11.68 -11.59 -4.70
CA HIS A 119 -13.15 -11.73 -4.72
C HIS A 119 -13.58 -13.07 -5.33
N GLY A 120 -13.01 -13.47 -6.47
CA GLY A 120 -13.33 -14.74 -7.11
C GLY A 120 -12.89 -16.00 -6.33
N ARG A 121 -12.12 -15.86 -5.25
CA ARG A 121 -11.72 -16.96 -4.36
C ARG A 121 -12.51 -17.00 -3.05
N THR A 122 -13.41 -16.05 -2.84
CA THR A 122 -14.32 -16.03 -1.68
C THR A 122 -15.57 -16.87 -1.95
N THR A 123 -16.34 -17.18 -0.90
CA THR A 123 -17.60 -17.94 -1.02
C THR A 123 -18.67 -17.13 -1.77
N GLU A 124 -19.58 -17.80 -2.47
CA GLU A 124 -20.68 -17.13 -3.20
C GLU A 124 -21.51 -16.22 -2.29
N SER A 125 -21.76 -16.67 -1.06
CA SER A 125 -22.38 -15.93 0.04
C SER A 125 -21.70 -14.58 0.34
N PHE A 126 -20.36 -14.56 0.31
CA PHE A 126 -19.59 -13.33 0.52
C PHE A 126 -19.55 -12.47 -0.75
N GLN A 127 -19.48 -13.10 -1.91
CA GLN A 127 -19.47 -12.39 -3.20
C GLN A 127 -20.78 -11.66 -3.48
N SER A 128 -21.92 -12.25 -3.08
CA SER A 128 -23.24 -11.63 -3.22
C SER A 128 -23.42 -10.46 -2.24
N TRP A 129 -22.92 -10.60 -1.01
CA TRP A 129 -22.99 -9.56 0.00
C TRP A 129 -22.04 -8.39 -0.26
N ARG A 130 -20.81 -8.67 -0.71
CA ARG A 130 -19.77 -7.67 -0.92
C ARG A 130 -19.48 -7.46 -2.41
N PRO A 131 -19.77 -6.27 -2.96
CA PRO A 131 -19.44 -5.95 -4.34
C PRO A 131 -17.95 -6.09 -4.63
N LYS A 132 -17.64 -6.52 -5.85
CA LYS A 132 -16.28 -6.68 -6.35
C LYS A 132 -15.52 -5.35 -6.33
N GLU A 133 -16.19 -4.26 -6.67
CA GLU A 133 -15.64 -2.91 -6.74
C GLU A 133 -15.14 -2.44 -5.37
N ASP A 134 -15.84 -2.80 -4.29
CA ASP A 134 -15.45 -2.47 -2.92
C ASP A 134 -14.19 -3.22 -2.48
N MET A 135 -13.98 -4.43 -3.01
CA MET A 135 -12.75 -5.21 -2.79
C MET A 135 -11.59 -4.62 -3.60
N GLN A 136 -11.81 -4.30 -4.87
CA GLN A 136 -10.80 -3.64 -5.72
C GLN A 136 -10.34 -2.32 -5.11
N ARG A 137 -11.25 -1.59 -4.46
CA ARG A 137 -10.90 -0.35 -3.76
C ARG A 137 -10.05 -0.56 -2.52
N ASP A 138 -10.24 -1.65 -1.77
CA ASP A 138 -9.33 -1.97 -0.67
C ASP A 138 -7.92 -2.22 -1.15
N VAL A 139 -7.80 -2.99 -2.23
CA VAL A 139 -6.50 -3.23 -2.86
C VAL A 139 -5.92 -1.91 -3.36
N PHE A 140 -6.71 -1.06 -4.01
CA PHE A 140 -6.28 0.26 -4.46
C PHE A 140 -5.71 1.08 -3.30
N LEU A 141 -6.46 1.18 -2.18
CA LEU A 141 -6.01 1.91 -1.00
C LEU A 141 -4.70 1.31 -0.47
N GLY A 142 -4.59 -0.01 -0.43
CA GLY A 142 -3.39 -0.75 -0.08
C GLY A 142 -2.20 -0.42 -0.96
N VAL A 143 -2.38 -0.42 -2.29
CA VAL A 143 -1.35 -0.10 -3.28
C VAL A 143 -0.82 1.32 -3.05
N PHE A 144 -1.70 2.31 -2.86
CA PHE A 144 -1.25 3.67 -2.63
C PHE A 144 -0.60 3.86 -1.26
N ILE A 145 -1.07 3.21 -0.20
CA ILE A 145 -0.31 3.16 1.07
C ILE A 145 1.07 2.53 0.86
N GLY A 146 1.15 1.45 0.09
CA GLY A 146 2.41 0.81 -0.29
C GLY A 146 3.36 1.80 -0.95
N TRP A 147 2.88 2.57 -1.93
CA TRP A 147 3.69 3.59 -2.60
C TRP A 147 4.10 4.74 -1.70
N LEU A 148 3.20 5.26 -0.86
CA LEU A 148 3.50 6.38 0.03
C LEU A 148 4.50 5.96 1.12
N SER A 149 4.34 4.75 1.68
CA SER A 149 5.30 4.19 2.63
C SER A 149 6.65 3.96 1.97
N TRP A 150 6.69 3.46 0.74
CA TRP A 150 7.93 3.29 -0.02
C TRP A 150 8.61 4.62 -0.35
N LEU A 151 7.86 5.67 -0.70
CA LEU A 151 8.42 7.00 -0.95
C LEU A 151 8.95 7.66 0.33
N ALA A 152 8.32 7.39 1.48
CA ALA A 152 8.76 7.89 2.77
C ALA A 152 10.05 7.18 3.23
N ASP A 153 10.12 5.86 3.08
CA ASP A 153 11.30 5.06 3.36
C ASP A 153 11.39 3.86 2.38
N PRO A 154 12.18 3.98 1.30
CA PRO A 154 12.38 2.90 0.33
C PRO A 154 13.03 1.65 0.95
N GLY A 155 13.73 1.82 2.07
CA GLY A 155 14.43 0.75 2.79
C GLY A 155 13.53 -0.02 3.75
N LEU A 156 12.30 0.44 4.02
CA LEU A 156 11.44 -0.06 5.09
C LEU A 156 11.33 -1.60 5.11
N ILE A 157 10.91 -2.20 3.99
CA ILE A 157 10.77 -3.65 3.85
C ILE A 157 12.07 -4.29 3.34
N ALA A 158 12.71 -3.68 2.34
CA ALA A 158 13.90 -4.24 1.70
C ALA A 158 15.08 -4.41 2.68
N GLN A 159 15.34 -3.43 3.55
CA GLN A 159 16.42 -3.52 4.53
C GLN A 159 15.98 -4.23 5.81
N GLY A 160 14.79 -3.91 6.32
CA GLY A 160 14.29 -4.47 7.58
C GLY A 160 14.02 -5.98 7.50
N ILE A 161 13.32 -6.42 6.45
CA ILE A 161 12.93 -7.83 6.26
C ILE A 161 13.99 -8.58 5.45
N GLY A 162 14.55 -7.97 4.40
CA GLY A 162 15.56 -8.60 3.56
C GLY A 162 16.80 -9.04 4.35
N ALA A 163 17.30 -8.18 5.26
CA ALA A 163 18.43 -8.53 6.12
C ALA A 163 18.13 -9.70 7.06
N ALA A 164 16.90 -9.76 7.60
CA ALA A 164 16.48 -10.87 8.46
C ALA A 164 16.45 -12.19 7.68
N LEU A 165 15.89 -12.18 6.46
CA LEU A 165 15.80 -13.37 5.59
C LEU A 165 17.17 -13.92 5.17
N LEU A 166 18.17 -13.05 5.00
CA LEU A 166 19.53 -13.44 4.63
C LEU A 166 20.35 -13.99 5.81
N ASN A 167 19.88 -13.88 7.05
CA ASN A 167 20.60 -14.27 8.27
C ASN A 167 20.45 -15.78 8.64
N GLY A 168 20.18 -16.64 7.66
CA GLY A 168 20.08 -18.10 7.82
C GLY A 168 18.71 -18.63 8.28
N GLY A 169 18.65 -19.88 8.74
CA GLY A 169 17.39 -20.63 8.92
C GLY A 169 16.37 -20.00 9.88
N MET A 170 16.81 -19.53 11.06
CA MET A 170 15.93 -18.80 11.99
C MET A 170 15.56 -17.40 11.45
N GLY A 171 16.48 -16.78 10.69
CA GLY A 171 16.24 -15.51 10.01
C GLY A 171 15.12 -15.57 8.97
N ILE A 172 15.01 -16.68 8.22
CA ILE A 172 13.91 -16.90 7.27
C ILE A 172 12.56 -16.89 7.98
N LEU A 173 12.43 -17.59 9.11
CA LEU A 173 11.20 -17.62 9.88
C LEU A 173 10.85 -16.22 10.41
N ILE A 174 11.81 -15.56 11.06
CA ILE A 174 11.61 -14.22 11.63
C ILE A 174 11.26 -13.20 10.54
N GLY A 175 12.00 -13.18 9.43
CA GLY A 175 11.76 -12.28 8.30
C GLY A 175 10.38 -12.51 7.66
N THR A 176 9.95 -13.77 7.52
CA THR A 176 8.60 -14.10 7.02
C THR A 176 7.52 -13.58 7.97
N LEU A 177 7.68 -13.79 9.29
CA LEU A 177 6.75 -13.28 10.29
C LEU A 177 6.71 -11.74 10.30
N MET A 178 7.85 -11.07 10.15
CA MET A 178 7.93 -9.62 10.03
C MET A 178 7.23 -9.11 8.77
N LEU A 179 7.37 -9.80 7.64
CA LEU A 179 6.64 -9.46 6.41
C LEU A 179 5.13 -9.59 6.63
N MET A 180 4.67 -10.71 7.18
CA MET A 180 3.26 -10.92 7.49
C MET A 180 2.71 -9.85 8.44
N ALA A 181 3.47 -9.49 9.47
CA ALA A 181 3.09 -8.43 10.41
C ALA A 181 2.96 -7.08 9.70
N ASN A 182 3.92 -6.70 8.84
CA ASN A 182 3.86 -5.46 8.07
C ASN A 182 2.64 -5.41 7.13
N VAL A 183 2.35 -6.51 6.45
CA VAL A 183 1.16 -6.66 5.60
C VAL A 183 -0.13 -6.49 6.42
N LEU A 184 -0.18 -7.12 7.59
CA LEU A 184 -1.31 -7.00 8.50
C LEU A 184 -1.51 -5.56 8.98
N ILE A 185 -0.42 -4.88 9.38
CA ILE A 185 -0.45 -3.50 9.85
C ILE A 185 -0.89 -2.54 8.75
N ALA A 186 -0.39 -2.71 7.52
CA ALA A 186 -0.84 -1.94 6.37
C ALA A 186 -2.36 -2.14 6.14
N GLY A 187 -2.84 -3.38 6.21
CA GLY A 187 -4.27 -3.69 6.12
C GLY A 187 -5.11 -3.09 7.26
N VAL A 188 -4.61 -3.11 8.50
CA VAL A 188 -5.25 -2.47 9.65
C VAL A 188 -5.31 -0.96 9.47
N ALA A 189 -4.27 -0.34 8.91
CA ALA A 189 -4.29 1.09 8.59
C ALA A 189 -5.40 1.43 7.58
N ILE A 190 -5.64 0.57 6.57
CA ILE A 190 -6.78 0.71 5.64
C ILE A 190 -8.12 0.55 6.37
N LEU A 191 -8.21 -0.42 7.28
CA LEU A 191 -9.43 -0.61 8.07
C LEU A 191 -9.74 0.63 8.92
N VAL A 192 -8.73 1.23 9.55
CA VAL A 192 -8.86 2.48 10.32
C VAL A 192 -9.29 3.63 9.39
N LEU A 193 -8.70 3.76 8.20
CA LEU A 193 -9.13 4.77 7.22
C LEU A 193 -10.60 4.60 6.84
N ARG A 194 -11.04 3.37 6.56
CA ARG A 194 -12.45 3.10 6.25
C ARG A 194 -13.37 3.41 7.42
N PHE A 195 -12.94 3.10 8.64
CA PHE A 195 -13.71 3.41 9.83
C PHE A 195 -13.90 4.92 9.98
N ILE A 196 -12.82 5.70 9.86
CA ILE A 196 -12.86 7.17 9.91
C ILE A 196 -13.73 7.72 8.77
N ALA A 197 -13.58 7.20 7.55
CA ALA A 197 -14.37 7.62 6.39
C ALA A 197 -15.88 7.35 6.57
N SER A 198 -16.25 6.33 7.35
CA SER A 198 -17.65 5.99 7.63
C SER A 198 -18.33 6.91 8.65
N TRP A 199 -17.58 7.72 9.42
CA TRP A 199 -18.16 8.61 10.45
C TRP A 199 -19.12 9.66 9.91
N GLY A 200 -18.98 10.06 8.64
CA GLY A 200 -19.89 11.01 7.99
C GLY A 200 -21.25 10.43 7.60
N GLY A 201 -21.52 9.15 7.87
CA GLY A 201 -22.83 8.52 7.72
C GLY A 201 -23.42 8.69 6.30
N PRO A 202 -24.66 9.19 6.16
CA PRO A 202 -25.30 9.36 4.85
C PRO A 202 -24.53 10.27 3.89
N PHE A 203 -23.86 11.31 4.40
CA PHE A 203 -23.06 12.20 3.56
C PHE A 203 -21.86 11.45 2.98
N SER A 204 -21.16 10.66 3.80
CA SER A 204 -20.06 9.80 3.33
C SER A 204 -20.52 8.85 2.22
N ASN A 205 -21.72 8.29 2.32
CA ASN A 205 -22.29 7.40 1.29
C ASN A 205 -22.56 8.13 -0.02
N ILE A 206 -23.11 9.35 0.04
CA ILE A 206 -23.41 10.15 -1.16
C ILE A 206 -22.11 10.56 -1.86
N PHE A 207 -21.16 11.11 -1.12
CA PHE A 207 -19.86 11.49 -1.67
C PHE A 207 -19.08 10.28 -2.20
N GLY A 208 -19.18 9.13 -1.52
CA GLY A 208 -18.58 7.89 -1.97
C GLY A 208 -19.19 7.35 -3.26
N ARG A 209 -20.52 7.44 -3.46
CA ARG A 209 -21.18 7.02 -4.72
C ARG A 209 -20.86 7.94 -5.89
N VAL A 210 -20.91 9.25 -5.68
CA VAL A 210 -20.82 10.26 -6.75
C VAL A 210 -19.38 10.61 -7.08
N GLY A 211 -18.52 10.69 -6.06
CA GLY A 211 -17.16 11.22 -6.18
C GLY A 211 -16.06 10.16 -6.33
N ALA A 212 -16.36 8.88 -6.11
CA ALA A 212 -15.40 7.77 -6.14
C ALA A 212 -14.33 7.87 -7.24
N ASP A 213 -14.77 7.92 -8.49
CA ASP A 213 -13.90 7.85 -9.65
C ASP A 213 -13.17 9.19 -9.84
N THR A 214 -13.84 10.31 -9.52
CA THR A 214 -13.26 11.66 -9.55
C THR A 214 -12.13 11.79 -8.53
N PHE A 215 -12.30 11.29 -7.30
CA PHE A 215 -11.27 11.31 -6.27
C PHE A 215 -10.08 10.45 -6.66
N ALA A 216 -10.32 9.27 -7.25
CA ALA A 216 -9.24 8.43 -7.74
C ALA A 216 -8.41 9.13 -8.83
N ARG A 217 -9.07 9.73 -9.82
CA ARG A 217 -8.40 10.49 -10.89
C ARG A 217 -7.66 11.71 -10.35
N PHE A 218 -8.27 12.43 -9.40
CA PHE A 218 -7.64 13.58 -8.73
C PHE A 218 -6.36 13.16 -7.99
N MET A 219 -6.37 12.02 -7.32
CA MET A 219 -5.17 11.50 -6.66
C MET A 219 -4.08 11.15 -7.69
N GLY A 220 -4.44 10.54 -8.82
CA GLY A 220 -3.51 10.35 -9.94
C GLY A 220 -2.94 11.68 -10.45
N LEU A 221 -3.76 12.73 -10.57
CA LEU A 221 -3.34 14.07 -10.98
C LEU A 221 -2.33 14.69 -10.01
N VAL A 222 -2.57 14.58 -8.70
CA VAL A 222 -1.72 15.17 -7.66
C VAL A 222 -0.40 14.42 -7.52
N LEU A 223 -0.43 13.09 -7.58
CA LEU A 223 0.76 12.27 -7.41
C LEU A 223 1.62 12.19 -8.66
N LEU A 224 1.06 12.41 -9.86
CA LEU A 224 1.83 12.34 -11.10
C LEU A 224 3.01 13.35 -11.15
N PRO A 225 2.84 14.66 -10.87
CA PRO A 225 3.96 15.59 -10.79
C PRO A 225 5.01 15.21 -9.75
N ILE A 226 4.58 14.72 -8.58
CA ILE A 226 5.48 14.28 -7.50
C ILE A 226 6.29 13.07 -7.97
N SER A 227 5.64 12.11 -8.62
CA SER A 227 6.29 10.92 -9.16
C SER A 227 7.30 11.25 -10.26
N LEU A 228 6.99 12.20 -11.16
CA LEU A 228 7.90 12.67 -12.21
C LEU A 228 9.12 13.37 -11.62
N TRP A 229 8.91 14.24 -10.64
CA TRP A 229 9.99 14.90 -9.92
C TRP A 229 10.89 13.89 -9.19
N ALA A 230 10.31 12.96 -8.44
CA ALA A 230 11.07 11.92 -7.74
C ALA A 230 11.87 11.04 -8.72
N THR A 231 11.27 10.67 -9.85
CA THR A 231 11.94 9.90 -10.92
C THR A 231 13.13 10.68 -11.50
N THR A 232 12.94 11.97 -11.78
CA THR A 232 14.01 12.83 -12.33
C THR A 232 15.17 12.91 -11.36
N ASN A 233 14.92 13.10 -10.06
CA ASN A 233 15.95 13.08 -9.03
C ASN A 233 16.65 11.72 -8.93
N GLY A 234 15.90 10.62 -9.04
CA GLY A 234 16.46 9.27 -9.06
C GLY A 234 17.43 9.07 -10.23
N VAL A 235 17.07 9.52 -11.43
CA VAL A 235 17.93 9.48 -12.62
C VAL A 235 19.17 10.36 -12.45
N LEU A 236 19.02 11.59 -11.96
CA LEU A 236 20.15 12.48 -11.68
C LEU A 236 21.11 11.88 -10.66
N THR A 237 20.57 11.18 -9.65
CA THR A 237 21.38 10.46 -8.67
C THR A 237 22.15 9.31 -9.31
N LEU A 238 21.54 8.54 -10.22
CA LEU A 238 22.26 7.49 -10.97
C LEU A 238 23.43 8.03 -11.80
N MET A 239 23.25 9.19 -12.43
CA MET A 239 24.30 9.85 -13.20
C MET A 239 25.43 10.35 -12.27
N SER A 240 25.10 10.88 -11.08
CA SER A 240 26.11 11.41 -10.16
C SER A 240 26.98 10.31 -9.52
N ILE A 241 26.43 9.11 -9.32
CA ILE A 241 27.18 7.94 -8.84
C ILE A 241 27.90 7.17 -9.96
N GLY A 242 27.84 7.64 -11.21
CA GLY A 242 28.54 7.05 -12.36
C GLY A 242 27.99 5.70 -12.81
N VAL A 243 26.72 5.40 -12.52
CA VAL A 243 26.04 4.17 -12.97
C VAL A 243 25.40 4.36 -14.35
N LEU A 244 25.07 5.61 -14.72
CA LEU A 244 24.60 6.04 -16.04
C LEU A 244 25.61 7.00 -16.68
#